data_AF-A0A956ZV57-F1
#
_entry.id   AF-A0A956ZV57-F1
#
_cell.length_a   1.000
_cell.length_b   1.000
_cell.length_c   1.000
_cell.angle_alpha   90.00
_cell.angle_beta   90.00
_cell.angle_gamma   90.00
#
_symmetry.space_group_name_H-M   'P 1'
#
loop_
_entity.id
_entity.type
_entity.pdbx_description
1 polymer ?
#
loop_
_entity_poly.entity_id
_entity_poly.type
_entity_poly.pdbx_seq_one_letter_code
_entity_poly.pdbx_strand_id
1 'polypeptide(L)'
;MNPTRPFFTKGGRSELTIARWILAIPAAFLGWFLALFLGLLAHGFLTSLCPTDMMVSGACIASWHMKISSFLVPAFSGVAAILVIIFPTVVAPSYRLQVSVLAYVSGAIATFVLTQGQIIIETNVALGTGLLTVSAIWYLLRRHKA
;
A
#
# COMPACT_ATOMS: atom_id res chain seq x y z
N MET A 1 27.43 -24.25 43.88
CA MET A 1 28.22 -24.11 42.64
C MET A 1 27.25 -24.16 41.46
N ASN A 2 27.14 -23.07 40.71
CA ASN A 2 26.10 -22.85 39.69
C ASN A 2 26.78 -22.91 38.30
N PRO A 3 26.45 -23.88 37.43
CA PRO A 3 27.07 -23.97 36.12
C PRO A 3 26.37 -23.03 35.14
N THR A 4 27.16 -22.10 34.60
CA THR A 4 27.09 -21.62 33.21
C THR A 4 25.70 -21.32 32.64
N ARG A 5 25.22 -20.09 32.84
CA ARG A 5 24.25 -19.50 31.91
C ARG A 5 24.99 -19.19 30.60
N PRO A 6 24.54 -19.70 29.44
CA PRO A 6 25.16 -19.36 28.18
C PRO A 6 25.02 -17.85 27.92
N PHE A 7 26.15 -17.26 27.56
CA PHE A 7 26.33 -15.89 27.12
C PHE A 7 25.54 -15.67 25.83
N PHE A 8 24.23 -15.43 25.94
CA PHE A 8 23.40 -15.04 24.80
C PHE A 8 23.90 -13.69 24.29
N THR A 9 24.56 -13.72 23.14
CA THR A 9 25.14 -12.56 22.47
C THR A 9 24.04 -11.53 22.18
N LYS A 10 24.24 -10.32 22.70
CA LYS A 10 23.37 -9.15 22.49
C LYS A 10 23.28 -8.74 21.00
N GLY A 11 24.19 -9.24 20.15
CA GLY A 11 24.30 -8.90 18.72
C GLY A 11 23.31 -9.59 17.77
N GLY A 12 22.78 -10.78 18.09
CA GLY A 12 21.89 -11.51 17.16
C GLY A 12 20.47 -10.95 17.04
N ARG A 13 20.02 -10.19 18.05
CA ARG A 13 18.65 -9.63 18.10
C ARG A 13 18.52 -8.34 17.27
N SER A 14 19.61 -7.57 17.13
CA SER A 14 19.65 -6.35 16.34
C SER A 14 19.76 -6.61 14.84
N GLU A 15 20.53 -7.61 14.40
CA GLU A 15 20.74 -7.87 12.97
C GLU A 15 19.48 -8.40 12.28
N LEU A 16 18.77 -9.33 12.92
CA LEU A 16 17.46 -9.80 12.47
C LEU A 16 16.40 -8.68 12.45
N THR A 17 16.56 -7.68 13.30
CA THR A 17 15.69 -6.50 13.32
C THR A 17 16.03 -5.60 12.14
N ILE A 18 17.30 -5.26 11.92
CA ILE A 18 17.75 -4.42 10.79
C ILE A 18 17.37 -5.04 9.45
N ALA A 19 17.59 -6.35 9.27
CA ALA A 19 17.20 -7.04 8.04
C ALA A 19 15.69 -6.89 7.75
N ARG A 20 14.83 -6.98 8.78
CA ARG A 20 13.37 -6.80 8.62
C ARG A 20 12.99 -5.37 8.22
N TRP A 21 13.69 -4.37 8.75
CA TRP A 21 13.49 -2.97 8.34
C TRP A 21 13.96 -2.71 6.91
N ILE A 22 15.08 -3.32 6.51
CA ILE A 22 15.56 -3.25 5.13
C ILE A 22 14.58 -3.92 4.17
N LEU A 23 14.01 -5.09 4.53
CA LEU A 23 13.01 -5.77 3.70
C LEU A 23 11.65 -5.06 3.65
N ALA A 24 11.33 -4.20 4.62
CA ALA A 24 10.07 -3.44 4.61
C ALA A 24 10.01 -2.46 3.42
N ILE A 25 11.15 -1.87 3.03
CA ILE A 25 11.23 -0.94 1.89
C ILE A 25 10.82 -1.62 0.57
N PRO A 26 11.48 -2.71 0.11
CA PRO A 26 11.10 -3.39 -1.11
C PRO A 26 9.70 -4.01 -1.01
N ALA A 27 9.23 -4.41 0.17
CA ALA A 27 7.85 -4.86 0.37
C ALA A 27 6.83 -3.74 0.08
N ALA A 28 7.11 -2.50 0.49
CA ALA A 28 6.27 -1.36 0.16
C ALA A 28 6.26 -1.08 -1.35
N PHE A 29 7.43 -1.13 -2.01
CA PHE A 29 7.52 -1.01 -3.48
C PHE A 29 6.75 -2.11 -4.20
N LEU A 30 6.83 -3.36 -3.74
CA LEU A 30 6.05 -4.46 -4.29
C LEU A 30 4.55 -4.20 -4.18
N GLY A 31 4.08 -3.69 -3.05
CA GLY A 31 2.68 -3.31 -2.86
C GLY A 31 2.24 -2.21 -3.84
N TRP A 32 3.09 -1.22 -4.08
CA TRP A 32 2.83 -0.14 -5.04
C TRP A 32 2.79 -0.66 -6.49
N PHE A 33 3.79 -1.45 -6.91
CA PHE A 33 3.82 -2.05 -8.26
C PHE A 33 2.62 -2.97 -8.49
N LEU A 34 2.23 -3.74 -7.48
CA LEU A 34 1.05 -4.60 -7.56
C LEU A 34 -0.23 -3.79 -7.76
N ALA A 35 -0.39 -2.67 -7.04
CA ALA A 35 -1.53 -1.79 -7.22
C ALA A 35 -1.57 -1.17 -8.63
N LEU A 36 -0.43 -0.70 -9.13
CA LEU A 36 -0.31 -0.19 -10.50
C LEU A 36 -0.67 -1.24 -11.54
N PHE A 37 -0.13 -2.45 -11.38
CA PHE A 37 -0.40 -3.55 -12.28
C PHE A 37 -1.89 -3.92 -12.31
N LEU A 38 -2.54 -3.96 -11.14
CA LEU A 38 -3.98 -4.19 -11.04
C LEU A 38 -4.79 -3.06 -11.70
N GLY A 39 -4.38 -1.80 -11.53
CA GLY A 39 -5.02 -0.66 -12.18
C GLY A 39 -4.92 -0.72 -13.71
N LEU A 40 -3.74 -1.07 -14.23
CA LEU A 40 -3.51 -1.26 -15.66
C LEU A 40 -4.34 -2.42 -16.22
N LEU A 41 -4.39 -3.55 -15.52
CA LEU A 41 -5.22 -4.69 -15.91
C LEU A 41 -6.71 -4.33 -15.93
N ALA A 42 -7.19 -3.62 -14.90
CA ALA A 42 -8.58 -3.19 -14.83
C ALA A 42 -8.93 -2.23 -15.98
N HIS A 43 -8.03 -1.30 -16.31
CA HIS A 43 -8.21 -0.40 -17.44
C HIS A 43 -8.21 -1.14 -18.79
N GLY A 44 -7.28 -2.09 -18.98
CA GLY A 44 -7.23 -2.92 -20.18
C GLY A 44 -8.48 -3.79 -20.35
N PHE A 45 -8.97 -4.38 -19.25
CA PHE A 45 -10.21 -5.16 -19.23
C PHE A 45 -11.43 -4.29 -19.60
N LEU A 46 -11.50 -3.06 -19.09
CA LEU A 46 -12.58 -2.15 -19.47
C LEU A 46 -12.54 -1.76 -20.95
N THR A 47 -11.33 -1.59 -21.49
CA THR A 47 -11.14 -1.30 -22.91
C THR A 47 -11.53 -2.50 -23.78
N SER A 48 -11.26 -3.73 -23.34
CA SER A 48 -11.65 -4.94 -24.08
C SER A 48 -13.16 -5.20 -24.11
N LEU A 49 -13.93 -4.55 -23.23
CA LEU A 49 -15.39 -4.58 -23.23
C LEU A 49 -16.01 -3.52 -24.16
N CYS A 50 -15.19 -2.67 -24.80
CA CYS A 50 -15.70 -1.66 -25.70
C CYS A 50 -16.25 -2.31 -27.00
N PRO A 51 -17.48 -1.97 -27.42
CA PRO A 51 -17.98 -2.37 -28.74
C PRO A 51 -17.06 -1.84 -29.84
N THR A 52 -16.83 -2.65 -30.87
CA THR A 52 -15.96 -2.28 -32.02
C THR A 52 -16.41 -1.00 -32.70
N ASP A 53 -17.73 -0.75 -32.75
CA ASP A 53 -18.33 0.42 -33.40
C ASP A 53 -18.06 1.73 -32.62
N MET A 54 -17.64 1.62 -31.35
CA MET A 54 -17.34 2.72 -30.45
C MET A 54 -15.84 2.86 -30.19
N MET A 55 -15.00 2.20 -30.99
CA MET A 55 -13.55 2.24 -30.89
C MET A 55 -13.00 3.17 -31.97
N VAL A 56 -12.56 4.37 -31.60
CA VAL A 56 -12.01 5.37 -32.53
C VAL A 56 -10.53 5.57 -32.21
N SER A 57 -9.65 5.26 -33.17
CA SER A 57 -8.19 5.41 -33.02
C SER A 57 -7.60 4.69 -31.80
N GLY A 58 -8.16 3.52 -31.45
CA GLY A 58 -7.71 2.74 -30.28
C GLY A 58 -8.24 3.24 -28.93
N ALA A 59 -9.11 4.26 -28.91
CA ALA A 59 -9.77 4.76 -27.72
C ALA A 59 -11.26 4.41 -27.74
N CYS A 60 -11.78 3.98 -26.59
CA CYS A 60 -13.21 3.74 -26.41
C CYS A 60 -13.94 5.07 -26.15
N ILE A 61 -14.85 5.46 -27.05
CA ILE A 61 -15.63 6.71 -26.94
C ILE A 61 -16.98 6.52 -26.22
N ALA A 62 -17.23 5.33 -25.69
CA ALA A 62 -18.48 5.06 -24.98
C ALA A 62 -18.60 5.93 -23.72
N SER A 63 -19.80 6.51 -23.50
CA SER A 63 -20.05 7.42 -22.37
C SER A 63 -19.88 6.77 -20.99
N TRP A 64 -20.11 5.46 -20.90
CA TRP A 64 -19.87 4.68 -19.69
C TRP A 64 -18.36 4.49 -19.43
N HIS A 65 -17.54 4.37 -20.48
CA HIS A 65 -16.10 4.12 -20.35
C HIS A 65 -15.41 5.30 -19.68
N MET A 66 -15.74 6.53 -20.09
CA MET A 66 -15.24 7.75 -19.43
C MET A 66 -15.58 7.76 -17.93
N LYS A 67 -16.84 7.51 -17.57
CA LYS A 67 -17.28 7.51 -16.15
C LYS A 67 -16.52 6.48 -15.32
N ILE A 68 -16.37 5.25 -15.82
CA ILE A 68 -15.67 4.19 -15.08
C ILE A 68 -14.16 4.48 -15.02
N SER A 69 -13.55 4.97 -16.10
CA SER A 69 -12.13 5.32 -16.13
C SER A 69 -11.77 6.41 -15.13
N SER A 70 -12.64 7.42 -14.95
CA SER A 70 -12.45 8.46 -13.93
C SER A 70 -12.58 7.92 -12.50
N PHE A 71 -13.31 6.83 -12.29
CA PHE A 71 -13.43 6.18 -10.98
C PHE A 71 -12.27 5.23 -10.66
N LEU A 72 -11.67 4.61 -11.69
CA LEU A 72 -10.52 3.70 -11.53
C LEU A 72 -9.35 4.38 -10.81
N VAL A 73 -9.01 5.61 -11.19
CA VAL A 73 -7.79 6.26 -10.68
C VAL A 73 -7.88 6.51 -9.16
N PRO A 74 -8.94 7.13 -8.60
CA PRO A 74 -9.11 7.23 -7.16
C PRO A 74 -9.22 5.85 -6.47
N ALA A 75 -9.92 4.89 -7.07
CA ALA A 75 -10.10 3.57 -6.48
C ALA A 75 -8.75 2.83 -6.32
N PHE A 76 -7.93 2.81 -7.36
CA PHE A 76 -6.62 2.18 -7.34
C PHE A 76 -5.58 2.97 -6.54
N SER A 77 -5.73 4.28 -6.40
CA SER A 77 -4.99 5.09 -5.41
C SER A 77 -5.22 4.57 -3.99
N GLY A 78 -6.48 4.27 -3.64
CA GLY A 78 -6.82 3.66 -2.36
C GLY A 78 -6.24 2.25 -2.19
N VAL A 79 -6.32 1.40 -3.22
CA VAL A 79 -5.70 0.06 -3.22
C VAL A 79 -4.19 0.14 -3.01
N ALA A 80 -3.52 1.08 -3.67
CA ALA A 80 -2.09 1.32 -3.49
C ALA A 80 -1.77 1.70 -2.04
N ALA A 81 -2.50 2.63 -1.43
CA ALA A 81 -2.31 3.00 -0.03
C ALA A 81 -2.45 1.80 0.91
N ILE A 82 -3.46 0.95 0.70
CA ILE A 82 -3.66 -0.28 1.47
C ILE A 82 -2.45 -1.22 1.33
N LEU A 83 -2.03 -1.55 0.11
CA LEU A 83 -0.97 -2.53 -0.14
C LEU A 83 0.41 -2.04 0.35
N VAL A 84 0.71 -0.76 0.14
CA VAL A 84 1.95 -0.12 0.61
C VAL A 84 2.08 -0.15 2.14
N ILE A 85 0.97 -0.19 2.87
CA ILE A 85 0.97 -0.32 4.34
C ILE A 85 0.98 -1.79 4.77
N ILE A 86 0.15 -2.64 4.16
CA ILE A 86 -0.01 -4.05 4.57
C ILE A 86 1.27 -4.84 4.34
N PHE A 87 1.89 -4.72 3.16
CA PHE A 87 3.05 -5.54 2.80
C PHE A 87 4.23 -5.39 3.77
N PRO A 88 4.74 -4.18 4.06
CA PRO A 88 5.80 -4.02 5.06
C PRO A 88 5.36 -4.43 6.46
N THR A 89 4.08 -4.25 6.82
CA THR A 89 3.54 -4.67 8.12
C THR A 89 3.60 -6.20 8.29
N VAL A 90 3.33 -6.97 7.24
CA VAL A 90 3.41 -8.44 7.27
C VAL A 90 4.86 -8.91 7.41
N VAL A 91 5.79 -8.25 6.72
CA VAL A 91 7.23 -8.58 6.73
C VAL A 91 7.89 -8.31 8.09
N ALA A 92 7.38 -7.34 8.86
CA ALA A 92 7.90 -6.97 10.19
C ALA A 92 6.92 -7.28 11.34
N PRO A 93 6.69 -8.56 11.70
CA PRO A 93 5.63 -8.97 12.62
C PRO A 93 5.80 -8.46 14.07
N SER A 94 7.03 -8.18 14.51
CA SER A 94 7.31 -7.70 15.87
C SER A 94 7.01 -6.21 16.07
N TYR A 95 6.92 -5.43 14.97
CA TYR A 95 6.77 -3.98 15.00
C TYR A 95 5.63 -3.49 14.09
N ARG A 96 4.59 -4.32 13.91
CA ARG A 96 3.47 -4.09 12.98
C ARG A 96 2.91 -2.67 13.03
N LEU A 97 2.61 -2.17 14.23
CA LEU A 97 2.02 -0.83 14.39
C LEU A 97 2.99 0.29 14.02
N GLN A 98 4.26 0.17 14.40
CA GLN A 98 5.27 1.20 14.10
C GLN A 98 5.54 1.26 12.59
N VAL A 99 5.68 0.10 11.96
CA VAL A 99 5.90 -0.01 10.51
C VAL A 99 4.68 0.50 9.74
N SER A 100 3.46 0.16 10.16
CA SER A 100 2.24 0.64 9.50
C SER A 100 2.10 2.17 9.58
N VAL A 101 2.39 2.76 10.74
CA VAL A 101 2.33 4.23 10.93
C VAL A 101 3.42 4.91 10.11
N LEU A 102 4.65 4.39 10.12
CA LEU A 102 5.74 4.95 9.34
C LEU A 102 5.45 4.90 7.84
N ALA A 103 4.97 3.75 7.33
CA ALA A 103 4.58 3.61 5.93
C ALA A 103 3.49 4.62 5.54
N TYR A 104 2.47 4.80 6.39
CA TYR A 104 1.41 5.78 6.16
C TYR A 104 1.94 7.22 6.14
N VAL A 105 2.73 7.62 7.14
CA VAL A 105 3.29 8.97 7.23
C VAL A 105 4.24 9.26 6.08
N SER A 106 5.15 8.32 5.74
CA SER A 106 6.04 8.49 4.59
C SER A 106 5.28 8.59 3.28
N GLY A 107 4.22 7.79 3.12
CA GLY A 107 3.34 7.85 1.96
C GLY A 107 2.61 9.18 1.88
N ALA A 108 2.03 9.66 2.98
CA ALA A 108 1.35 10.95 3.03
C ALA A 108 2.26 12.12 2.67
N ILE A 109 3.50 12.12 3.18
CA ILE A 109 4.53 13.11 2.82
C ILE A 109 4.87 13.01 1.34
N ALA A 110 5.13 11.81 0.83
CA ALA A 110 5.45 11.60 -0.58
C ALA A 110 4.33 12.09 -1.50
N THR A 111 3.07 11.76 -1.19
CA THR A 111 1.90 12.22 -1.95
C THR A 111 1.79 13.74 -1.91
N PHE A 112 1.98 14.37 -0.75
CA PHE A 112 1.94 15.82 -0.62
C PHE A 112 3.02 16.51 -1.48
N VAL A 113 4.25 16.01 -1.43
CA VAL A 113 5.39 16.56 -2.19
C VAL A 113 5.20 16.37 -3.70
N LEU A 114 4.75 15.19 -4.14
CA LEU A 114 4.65 14.86 -5.56
C LEU A 114 3.44 15.50 -6.25
N THR A 115 2.33 15.68 -5.53
CA THR A 115 1.10 16.21 -6.14
C THR A 115 1.02 17.74 -6.08
N GLN A 116 1.80 18.38 -5.20
CA GLN A 116 1.71 19.82 -4.92
C GLN A 116 0.26 20.31 -4.68
N GLY A 117 -0.62 19.42 -4.21
CA GLY A 117 -2.04 19.72 -3.98
C GLY A 117 -2.93 19.80 -5.25
N GLN A 118 -2.43 19.48 -6.44
CA GLN A 118 -3.22 19.55 -7.68
C GLN A 118 -4.22 18.40 -7.82
N ILE A 119 -3.92 17.24 -7.24
CA ILE A 119 -4.67 15.98 -7.41
C ILE A 119 -5.42 15.66 -6.10
N ILE A 120 -6.53 16.37 -5.86
CA ILE A 120 -7.18 16.41 -4.54
C ILE A 120 -7.96 15.14 -4.23
N ILE A 121 -8.69 14.59 -5.21
CA ILE A 121 -9.62 13.47 -4.97
C ILE A 121 -8.84 12.20 -4.64
N GLU A 122 -7.85 11.88 -5.45
CA GLU A 122 -7.00 10.70 -5.35
C GLU A 122 -6.14 10.73 -4.10
N THR A 123 -5.66 11.92 -3.73
CA THR A 123 -4.91 12.15 -2.49
C THR A 123 -5.81 11.92 -1.27
N ASN A 124 -7.02 12.49 -1.26
CA ASN A 124 -7.96 12.30 -0.14
C ASN A 124 -8.38 10.83 -0.01
N VAL A 125 -8.61 10.13 -1.12
CA VAL A 125 -8.93 8.69 -1.09
C VAL A 125 -7.75 7.87 -0.57
N ALA A 126 -6.52 8.14 -1.01
CA ALA A 126 -5.32 7.46 -0.50
C ALA A 126 -5.10 7.70 1.00
N LEU A 127 -5.23 8.95 1.45
CA LEU A 127 -5.08 9.29 2.87
C LEU A 127 -6.17 8.65 3.72
N GLY A 128 -7.43 8.73 3.29
CA GLY A 128 -8.56 8.14 4.00
C GLY A 128 -8.43 6.62 4.13
N THR A 129 -8.15 5.94 3.01
CA THR A 129 -7.96 4.47 3.01
C THR A 129 -6.71 4.04 3.77
N GLY A 130 -5.62 4.80 3.69
CA GLY A 130 -4.42 4.56 4.49
C GLY A 130 -4.68 4.67 5.99
N LEU A 131 -5.39 5.71 6.42
CA LEU A 131 -5.76 5.91 7.83
C LEU A 131 -6.67 4.77 8.34
N LEU A 132 -7.65 4.37 7.52
CA LEU A 132 -8.51 3.23 7.83
C LEU A 132 -7.70 1.94 7.98
N THR A 133 -6.70 1.71 7.11
CA THR A 133 -5.84 0.54 7.15
C THR A 133 -5.01 0.49 8.44
N VAL A 134 -4.37 1.60 8.81
CA VAL A 134 -3.61 1.69 10.08
C VAL A 134 -4.53 1.48 11.28
N SER A 135 -5.73 2.08 11.27
CA SER A 135 -6.72 1.95 12.34
C SER A 135 -7.21 0.51 12.48
N ALA A 136 -7.45 -0.18 11.37
CA ALA A 136 -7.82 -1.60 11.34
C ALA A 136 -6.69 -2.48 11.90
N ILE A 137 -5.43 -2.26 11.49
CA ILE A 137 -4.27 -2.97 12.03
C ILE A 137 -4.17 -2.77 13.55
N TRP A 138 -4.31 -1.53 14.02
CA TRP A 138 -4.28 -1.21 15.45
C TRP A 138 -5.40 -1.92 16.23
N TYR A 139 -6.62 -1.91 15.69
CA TYR A 139 -7.77 -2.58 16.31
C TYR A 139 -7.55 -4.09 16.41
N LEU A 140 -7.08 -4.73 15.33
CA LEU A 140 -6.77 -6.16 15.30
C LEU A 140 -5.64 -6.54 16.28
N LEU A 141 -4.59 -5.72 16.36
CA LEU A 141 -3.48 -5.94 17.29
C LEU A 141 -3.90 -5.77 18.76
N ARG A 142 -4.85 -4.87 19.06
CA ARG A 142 -5.42 -4.74 20.40
C ARG A 142 -6.27 -5.95 20.76
N ARG A 143 -7.08 -6.45 19.83
CA ARG A 143 -7.97 -7.59 20.09
C ARG A 143 -7.21 -8.88 20.39
N HIS A 144 -6.04 -9.10 19.78
CA HIS A 144 -5.22 -10.29 20.05
C HIS A 144 -4.41 -10.24 21.35
N LYS A 145 -4.32 -9.08 22.01
CA LYS A 145 -3.62 -8.92 23.31
C LYS A 145 -4.56 -9.03 24.52
N ALA A 146 -5.88 -8.96 24.29
CA ALA A 146 -6.91 -9.18 25.29
C ALA A 146 -7.30 -10.66 25.32
#